data_AF-A0A8H3PK58-F1
#
_entry.id   AF-A0A8H3PK58-F1
#
_cell.length_a   1.000
_cell.length_b   1.000
_cell.length_c   1.000
_cell.angle_alpha   90.00
_cell.angle_beta   90.00
_cell.angle_gamma   90.00
#
_symmetry.space_group_name_H-M   'P 1'
#
loop_
_entity.id
_entity.type
_entity.pdbx_description
1 polymer ?
#
loop_
_entity_poly.entity_id
_entity_poly.type
_entity_poly.pdbx_seq_one_letter_code
_entity_poly.pdbx_strand_id
1 'polypeptide(L)'
;MDRYPTPADLAAANHEDVVEIFQHLGLQNQRAKNCINLAKAWLERPPEKGKRYRVLHYPKRDDGKNVRLDEVINDEDNRVAWEIGQLPGIGVYAIDSWRIFCRDELRGLPTGLSNDLTLEVKDEELQKEWTTVLPGDKELRAYLRWRWLRIGWEWDPVTGERCKADAVELAKATRGGVIYEGEGGDVLIGEVKDENKCCQS
;
A
#
# COMPACT_ATOMS: atom_id res chain seq x y z
N MET A 1 -20.05 6.13 4.30
CA MET A 1 -18.77 6.85 4.50
C MET A 1 -18.89 8.13 3.67
N ASP A 2 -19.84 9.00 4.04
CA ASP A 2 -20.50 9.87 3.03
C ASP A 2 -20.34 11.36 3.31
N ARG A 3 -19.78 11.74 4.47
CA ARG A 3 -19.70 13.15 4.92
C ARG A 3 -18.60 13.95 4.21
N TYR A 4 -17.50 13.29 3.81
CA TYR A 4 -16.38 13.91 3.10
C TYR A 4 -15.88 12.99 1.97
N PRO A 5 -16.63 12.85 0.86
CA PRO A 5 -16.32 11.89 -0.19
C PRO A 5 -15.11 12.29 -1.05
N THR A 6 -14.77 13.58 -1.11
CA THR A 6 -13.61 14.06 -1.88
C THR A 6 -12.55 14.72 -0.99
N PRO A 7 -11.29 14.81 -1.46
CA PRO A 7 -10.27 15.61 -0.79
C PRO A 7 -10.68 17.07 -0.59
N ALA A 8 -11.45 17.66 -1.53
CA ALA A 8 -11.94 19.04 -1.42
C ALA A 8 -12.89 19.22 -0.23
N ASP A 9 -13.82 18.28 -0.04
CA ASP A 9 -14.75 18.30 1.09
C ASP A 9 -13.99 18.20 2.41
N LEU A 10 -13.02 17.29 2.50
CA LEU A 10 -12.21 17.10 3.70
C LEU A 10 -11.28 18.28 4.00
N ALA A 11 -10.73 18.93 2.96
CA ALA A 11 -9.88 20.11 3.11
C ALA A 11 -10.65 21.34 3.62
N ALA A 12 -11.93 21.46 3.25
CA ALA A 12 -12.83 22.52 3.68
C ALA A 12 -13.57 22.22 5.00
N ALA A 13 -13.43 21.00 5.52
CA ALA A 13 -14.14 20.54 6.71
C ALA A 13 -13.82 21.34 7.97
N ASN A 14 -14.83 21.48 8.84
CA ASN A 14 -14.62 21.98 10.20
C ASN A 14 -13.81 20.94 11.01
N HIS A 15 -12.82 21.38 11.77
CA HIS A 15 -11.97 20.49 12.55
C HIS A 15 -12.74 19.69 13.60
N GLU A 16 -13.70 20.30 14.30
CA GLU A 16 -14.51 19.66 15.35
C GLU A 16 -15.37 18.53 14.78
N ASP A 17 -15.97 18.74 13.62
CA ASP A 17 -16.76 17.73 12.89
C ASP A 17 -15.90 16.51 12.52
N VAL A 18 -14.65 16.73 12.11
CA VAL A 18 -13.73 15.64 11.77
C VAL A 18 -13.25 14.92 13.04
N VAL A 19 -13.04 15.65 14.15
CA VAL A 19 -12.73 15.05 15.45
C VAL A 19 -13.83 14.12 15.90
N GLU A 20 -15.10 14.48 15.67
CA GLU A 20 -16.28 13.66 15.98
C GLU A 20 -16.20 12.27 15.36
N ILE A 21 -15.76 12.18 14.10
CA ILE A 21 -15.58 10.91 13.37
C ILE A 21 -14.55 10.00 14.06
N PHE A 22 -13.51 10.58 14.67
CA PHE A 22 -12.40 9.83 15.26
C PHE A 22 -12.55 9.57 16.77
N GLN A 23 -13.63 10.00 17.43
CA GLN A 23 -13.74 9.99 18.90
C GLN A 23 -13.44 8.63 19.53
N HIS A 24 -13.88 7.54 18.91
CA HIS A 24 -13.70 6.18 19.44
C HIS A 24 -12.35 5.52 19.06
N LEU A 25 -11.56 6.16 18.19
CA LEU A 25 -10.31 5.61 17.66
C LEU A 25 -9.06 6.13 18.39
N GLY A 26 -9.21 7.14 19.25
CA GLY A 26 -8.12 7.79 19.96
C GLY A 26 -7.26 8.70 19.09
N LEU A 27 -6.50 9.61 19.73
CA LEU A 27 -5.70 10.66 19.06
C LEU A 27 -6.52 11.52 18.09
N GLN A 28 -7.81 11.67 18.35
CA GLN A 28 -8.82 12.25 17.47
C GLN A 28 -8.45 13.65 16.97
N ASN A 29 -7.95 14.52 17.85
CA ASN A 29 -7.50 15.87 17.49
C ASN A 29 -6.36 15.85 16.47
N GLN A 30 -5.36 15.00 16.70
CA GLN A 30 -4.19 14.89 15.82
C GLN A 30 -4.56 14.20 14.50
N ARG A 31 -5.40 13.16 14.53
CA ARG A 31 -5.90 12.47 13.33
C ARG A 31 -6.71 13.42 12.45
N ALA A 32 -7.64 14.16 13.03
CA ALA A 32 -8.45 15.14 12.31
C ALA A 32 -7.57 16.23 11.67
N LYS A 33 -6.64 16.79 12.44
CA LYS A 33 -5.69 17.80 11.93
C LYS A 33 -4.83 17.23 10.78
N ASN A 34 -4.32 16.02 10.92
CA ASN A 34 -3.52 15.36 9.89
C ASN A 34 -4.32 15.10 8.62
N CYS A 35 -5.56 14.61 8.74
CA CYS A 35 -6.44 14.34 7.60
C CYS A 35 -6.74 15.62 6.80
N ILE A 36 -7.11 16.70 7.50
CA ILE A 36 -7.40 18.00 6.85
C ILE A 36 -6.13 18.56 6.19
N ASN A 37 -4.98 18.52 6.88
CA ASN A 37 -3.73 19.02 6.33
C ASN A 37 -3.25 18.20 5.12
N LEU A 38 -3.39 16.88 5.18
CA LEU A 38 -3.09 15.99 4.07
C LEU A 38 -3.98 16.30 2.87
N ALA A 39 -5.29 16.48 3.08
CA ALA A 39 -6.22 16.84 2.01
C ALA A 39 -5.89 18.19 1.37
N LYS A 40 -5.55 19.21 2.18
CA LYS A 40 -5.09 20.51 1.67
C LYS A 40 -3.82 20.39 0.83
N ALA A 41 -2.81 19.67 1.35
CA ALA A 41 -1.56 19.46 0.63
C ALA A 41 -1.76 18.65 -0.67
N TRP A 42 -2.66 17.68 -0.66
CA TRP A 42 -3.03 16.90 -1.84
C TRP A 42 -3.67 17.76 -2.94
N LEU A 43 -4.52 18.72 -2.58
CA LEU A 43 -5.13 19.64 -3.54
C LEU A 43 -4.14 20.67 -4.07
N GLU A 44 -3.26 21.17 -3.20
CA GLU A 44 -2.25 22.17 -3.56
C GLU A 44 -1.17 21.57 -4.49
N ARG A 45 -0.68 20.39 -4.15
CA ARG A 45 0.39 19.67 -4.86
C ARG A 45 0.06 18.18 -4.93
N PRO A 46 -0.85 17.77 -5.83
CA PRO A 46 -1.17 16.36 -6.01
C PRO A 46 0.06 15.58 -6.51
N PRO A 47 0.14 14.26 -6.27
CA PRO A 47 1.17 13.43 -6.86
C PRO A 47 1.08 13.45 -8.39
N GLU A 48 2.22 13.64 -9.05
CA GLU A 48 2.30 13.74 -10.51
C GLU A 48 3.35 12.76 -11.06
N LYS A 49 3.06 12.16 -12.21
CA LYS A 49 4.05 11.37 -12.95
C LYS A 49 5.27 12.22 -13.28
N GLY A 50 6.46 11.71 -13.02
CA GLY A 50 7.71 12.41 -13.29
C GLY A 50 8.14 13.43 -12.23
N LYS A 51 7.40 13.57 -11.11
CA LYS A 51 7.79 14.42 -9.98
C LYS A 51 7.89 13.61 -8.71
N ARG A 52 9.10 13.53 -8.15
CA ARG A 52 9.39 12.82 -6.91
C ARG A 52 10.00 13.76 -5.89
N TYR A 53 9.67 13.55 -4.63
CA TYR A 53 10.07 14.39 -3.51
C TYR A 53 10.84 13.58 -2.47
N ARG A 54 11.63 14.29 -1.67
CA ARG A 54 12.45 13.67 -0.64
C ARG A 54 11.63 12.91 0.39
N VAL A 55 12.07 11.68 0.69
CA VAL A 55 11.74 10.97 1.92
C VAL A 55 13.06 10.51 2.54
N LEU A 56 13.28 10.85 3.80
CA LEU A 56 14.53 10.50 4.49
C LEU A 56 14.50 9.06 5.00
N HIS A 57 15.61 8.36 4.84
CA HIS A 57 15.84 7.02 5.37
C HIS A 57 14.85 5.96 4.85
N TYR A 58 14.37 6.13 3.62
CA TYR A 58 13.48 5.16 2.99
C TYR A 58 13.82 5.01 1.49
N PRO A 59 13.88 3.77 0.96
CA PRO A 59 13.57 2.50 1.65
C PRO A 59 14.71 2.03 2.56
N LYS A 60 15.94 2.49 2.35
CA LYS A 60 17.09 2.14 3.20
C LYS A 60 17.54 3.34 4.02
N ARG A 61 18.32 3.03 5.07
CA ARG A 61 18.99 4.05 5.87
C ARG A 61 19.86 4.93 4.94
N ASP A 62 19.71 6.24 5.10
CA ASP A 62 20.45 7.30 4.41
C ASP A 62 19.95 7.66 3.00
N ASP A 63 18.98 6.92 2.46
CA ASP A 63 18.26 7.33 1.26
C ASP A 63 17.56 8.69 1.46
N GLY A 64 17.49 9.48 0.38
CA GLY A 64 16.89 10.81 0.36
C GLY A 64 17.72 11.93 1.02
N LYS A 65 18.85 11.62 1.70
CA LYS A 65 19.72 12.65 2.29
C LYS A 65 20.39 13.56 1.27
N ASN A 66 20.59 13.06 0.05
CA ASN A 66 21.17 13.77 -1.09
C ASN A 66 20.12 14.53 -1.93
N VAL A 67 18.91 14.67 -1.42
CA VAL A 67 17.83 15.46 -2.02
C VAL A 67 17.51 16.62 -1.06
N ARG A 68 17.31 17.83 -1.58
CA ARG A 68 16.88 18.99 -0.75
C ARG A 68 15.37 18.92 -0.48
N LEU A 69 14.89 19.70 0.49
CA LEU A 69 13.47 19.67 0.89
C LEU A 69 12.54 20.08 -0.25
N ASP A 70 12.90 21.14 -0.98
CA ASP A 70 12.08 21.72 -2.06
C ASP A 70 12.52 21.29 -3.46
N GLU A 71 13.44 20.31 -3.53
CA GLU A 71 13.95 19.79 -4.80
C GLU A 71 12.99 18.74 -5.38
N VAL A 72 12.70 18.88 -6.67
CA VAL A 72 11.87 17.94 -7.42
C VAL A 72 12.79 17.05 -8.26
N ILE A 73 12.68 15.74 -8.01
CA ILE A 73 13.45 14.70 -8.69
C ILE A 73 12.61 14.17 -9.86
N ASN A 74 13.14 14.29 -11.08
CA ASN A 74 12.50 13.76 -12.29
C ASN A 74 12.83 12.27 -12.49
N ASP A 75 12.23 11.60 -13.47
CA ASP A 75 12.42 10.15 -13.67
C ASP A 75 13.81 9.74 -14.16
N GLU A 76 14.55 10.64 -14.81
CA GLU A 76 15.92 10.38 -15.30
C GLU A 76 16.96 10.41 -14.17
N ASP A 77 16.58 10.96 -13.01
CA ASP A 77 17.43 11.06 -11.84
C ASP A 77 17.38 9.77 -11.01
N ASN A 78 18.53 9.11 -10.83
CA ASN A 78 18.59 7.84 -10.11
C ASN A 78 18.50 7.96 -8.59
N ARG A 79 18.38 9.18 -8.02
CA ARG A 79 18.21 9.37 -6.58
C ARG A 79 16.86 8.85 -6.11
N VAL A 80 16.86 8.31 -4.89
CA VAL A 80 15.65 7.79 -4.24
C VAL A 80 14.77 8.95 -3.77
N ALA A 81 13.56 9.00 -4.30
CA ALA A 81 12.53 9.98 -3.99
C ALA A 81 11.16 9.42 -4.38
N TRP A 82 10.08 9.98 -3.85
CA TRP A 82 8.72 9.43 -3.97
C TRP A 82 7.68 10.50 -4.29
N GLU A 83 6.67 10.15 -5.09
CA GLU A 83 5.66 11.09 -5.62
C GLU A 83 4.82 11.74 -4.51
N ILE A 84 4.67 11.05 -3.38
CA ILE A 84 3.95 11.53 -2.19
C ILE A 84 4.86 12.05 -1.06
N GLY A 85 6.18 12.14 -1.28
CA GLY A 85 7.14 12.43 -0.21
C GLY A 85 6.99 13.79 0.45
N GLN A 86 6.37 14.75 -0.23
CA GLN A 86 6.08 16.07 0.31
C GLN A 86 4.88 16.11 1.27
N LEU A 87 4.01 15.09 1.23
CA LEU A 87 2.72 15.15 1.90
C LEU A 87 2.90 15.05 3.42
N PRO A 88 2.19 15.87 4.20
CA PRO A 88 2.35 15.88 5.64
C PRO A 88 1.79 14.59 6.28
N GLY A 89 2.52 14.05 7.26
CA GLY A 89 2.06 12.89 8.02
C GLY A 89 2.19 11.55 7.29
N ILE A 90 2.84 11.51 6.13
CA ILE A 90 3.17 10.27 5.41
C ILE A 90 4.41 9.62 6.03
N GLY A 91 4.21 8.44 6.62
CA GLY A 91 5.29 7.57 7.11
C GLY A 91 5.57 6.40 6.17
N VAL A 92 6.51 5.53 6.58
CA VAL A 92 6.93 4.33 5.83
C VAL A 92 5.74 3.49 5.35
N TYR A 93 4.79 3.18 6.25
CA TYR A 93 3.57 2.44 5.91
C TYR A 93 2.78 3.05 4.75
N ALA A 94 2.61 4.38 4.76
CA ALA A 94 1.85 5.07 3.72
C ALA A 94 2.60 5.09 2.39
N ILE A 95 3.94 5.12 2.41
CA ILE A 95 4.76 5.03 1.20
C ILE A 95 4.74 3.63 0.63
N ASP A 96 4.86 2.59 1.47
CA ASP A 96 4.71 1.21 1.03
C ASP A 96 3.31 0.99 0.42
N SER A 97 2.27 1.47 1.08
CA SER A 97 0.89 1.41 0.56
C SER A 97 0.77 2.10 -0.79
N TRP A 98 1.33 3.31 -0.94
CA TRP A 98 1.35 4.03 -2.20
C TRP A 98 2.05 3.24 -3.32
N ARG A 99 3.22 2.67 -3.03
CA ARG A 99 4.00 1.85 -3.97
C ARG A 99 3.24 0.60 -4.41
N ILE A 100 2.53 -0.05 -3.49
CA ILE A 100 1.79 -1.30 -3.75
C ILE A 100 0.51 -1.06 -4.57
N PHE A 101 -0.22 0.02 -4.26
CA PHE A 101 -1.60 0.19 -4.73
C PHE A 101 -1.76 1.31 -5.76
N CYS A 102 -1.01 2.40 -5.67
CA CYS A 102 -1.32 3.63 -6.42
C CYS A 102 -0.24 4.01 -7.44
N ARG A 103 1.04 3.67 -7.17
CA ARG A 103 2.15 4.17 -7.97
C ARG A 103 2.07 3.73 -9.42
N ASP A 104 1.80 2.46 -9.67
CA ASP A 104 1.67 1.91 -11.02
C ASP A 104 0.55 2.62 -11.81
N GLU A 105 -0.59 2.93 -11.17
CA GLU A 105 -1.70 3.66 -11.79
C GLU A 105 -1.29 5.09 -12.18
N LEU A 106 -0.63 5.82 -11.28
CA LEU A 106 -0.09 7.14 -11.57
C LEU A 106 0.89 7.10 -12.76
N ARG A 107 1.60 5.98 -12.92
CA ARG A 107 2.57 5.76 -14.00
C ARG A 107 1.90 5.34 -15.32
N GLY A 108 0.60 5.07 -15.32
CA GLY A 108 -0.18 4.60 -16.47
C GLY A 108 0.03 3.12 -16.76
N LEU A 109 0.51 2.35 -15.79
CA LEU A 109 0.64 0.90 -15.88
C LEU A 109 -0.71 0.25 -15.53
N PRO A 110 -1.06 -0.89 -16.16
CA PRO A 110 -2.30 -1.59 -15.85
C PRO A 110 -2.37 -1.99 -14.37
N THR A 111 -3.33 -1.42 -13.64
CA THR A 111 -3.64 -1.80 -12.27
C THR A 111 -4.81 -2.79 -12.25
N GLY A 112 -4.57 -3.93 -11.61
CA GLY A 112 -5.50 -5.05 -11.62
C GLY A 112 -4.73 -6.36 -11.78
N LEU A 113 -4.94 -7.28 -10.85
CA LEU A 113 -4.52 -8.66 -11.07
C LEU A 113 -5.50 -9.26 -12.08
N SER A 114 -4.99 -9.97 -13.08
CA SER A 114 -5.82 -10.87 -13.88
C SER A 114 -6.70 -11.70 -12.94
N ASN A 115 -8.02 -11.68 -13.16
CA ASN A 115 -8.92 -12.57 -12.44
C ASN A 115 -8.68 -14.03 -12.81
N ASP A 116 -8.07 -14.27 -13.98
CA ASP A 116 -7.65 -15.58 -14.42
C ASP A 116 -6.34 -15.93 -13.72
N LEU A 117 -6.38 -17.02 -12.94
CA LEU A 117 -5.22 -17.68 -12.36
C LEU A 117 -4.42 -18.34 -13.49
N THR A 118 -3.67 -17.54 -14.25
CA THR A 118 -2.79 -18.07 -15.28
C THR A 118 -1.49 -18.53 -14.63
N LEU A 119 -1.14 -19.81 -14.83
CA LEU A 119 0.16 -20.37 -14.46
C LEU A 119 1.32 -19.67 -15.18
N GLU A 120 1.01 -18.98 -16.28
CA GLU A 120 1.93 -18.10 -17.00
C GLU A 120 1.78 -16.67 -16.44
N VAL A 121 2.75 -16.29 -15.60
CA VAL A 121 2.92 -14.90 -15.18
C VAL A 121 3.54 -14.14 -16.35
N LYS A 122 2.86 -13.09 -16.81
CA LYS A 122 3.46 -12.17 -17.79
C LYS A 122 4.64 -11.45 -17.14
N ASP A 123 5.75 -11.32 -17.86
CA ASP A 123 6.93 -10.57 -17.39
C ASP A 123 6.57 -9.15 -16.94
N GLU A 124 5.56 -8.53 -17.57
CA GLU A 124 5.01 -7.23 -17.22
C GLU A 124 4.48 -7.16 -15.77
N GLU A 125 3.90 -8.23 -15.23
CA GLU A 125 3.42 -8.28 -13.84
C GLU A 125 4.59 -8.29 -12.85
N LEU A 126 5.72 -8.92 -13.23
CA LEU A 126 6.92 -8.98 -12.41
C LEU A 126 7.69 -7.64 -12.35
N GLN A 127 7.46 -6.75 -13.32
CA GLN A 127 8.09 -5.44 -13.42
C GLN A 127 7.34 -4.33 -12.67
N LYS A 128 6.15 -4.63 -12.14
CA LYS A 128 5.33 -3.66 -11.39
C LYS A 128 5.97 -3.26 -10.07
N GLU A 129 5.67 -2.07 -9.58
CA GLU A 129 6.32 -1.52 -8.37
C GLU A 129 6.17 -2.44 -7.16
N TRP A 130 4.97 -3.00 -6.96
CA TRP A 130 4.64 -3.83 -5.79
C TRP A 130 5.60 -5.02 -5.59
N THR A 131 6.23 -5.52 -6.67
CA THR A 131 7.15 -6.66 -6.61
C THR A 131 8.50 -6.32 -5.95
N THR A 132 8.78 -5.03 -5.78
CA THR A 132 10.03 -4.49 -5.22
C THR A 132 9.85 -3.95 -3.79
N VAL A 133 8.65 -4.04 -3.23
CA VAL A 133 8.32 -3.48 -1.91
C VAL A 133 8.59 -4.53 -0.83
N LEU A 134 9.29 -4.12 0.23
CA LEU A 134 9.55 -4.94 1.43
C LEU A 134 8.98 -4.21 2.66
N PRO A 135 7.66 -4.30 2.89
CA PRO A 135 7.03 -3.54 3.96
C PRO A 135 7.38 -4.10 5.34
N GLY A 136 7.51 -3.21 6.31
CA GLY A 136 7.63 -3.61 7.72
C GLY A 136 6.28 -3.96 8.39
N ASP A 137 5.17 -3.53 7.77
CA ASP A 137 3.82 -3.72 8.30
C ASP A 137 3.28 -5.13 8.02
N LYS A 138 2.68 -5.76 9.05
CA LYS A 138 2.20 -7.14 8.99
C LYS A 138 1.07 -7.36 7.98
N GLU A 139 0.17 -6.38 7.83
CA GLU A 139 -0.97 -6.51 6.92
C GLU A 139 -0.53 -6.34 5.47
N LEU A 140 0.40 -5.41 5.21
CA LEU A 140 1.02 -5.27 3.89
C LEU A 140 1.83 -6.51 3.51
N ARG A 141 2.54 -7.14 4.46
CA ARG A 141 3.24 -8.42 4.23
C ARG A 141 2.27 -9.54 3.88
N ALA A 142 1.20 -9.70 4.65
CA ALA A 142 0.17 -10.70 4.39
C ALA A 142 -0.45 -10.51 3.01
N TYR A 143 -0.77 -9.26 2.65
CA TYR A 143 -1.27 -8.91 1.32
C TYR A 143 -0.27 -9.28 0.21
N LEU A 144 1.01 -8.93 0.35
CA LEU A 144 2.02 -9.24 -0.66
C LEU A 144 2.30 -10.73 -0.79
N ARG A 145 2.33 -11.49 0.32
CA ARG A 145 2.42 -12.96 0.28
C ARG A 145 1.27 -13.56 -0.54
N TRP A 146 0.03 -13.13 -0.26
CA TRP A 146 -1.13 -13.57 -1.03
C TRP A 146 -1.01 -13.18 -2.51
N ARG A 147 -0.56 -11.95 -2.81
CA ARG A 147 -0.43 -11.46 -4.17
C ARG A 147 0.63 -12.23 -4.98
N TRP A 148 1.78 -12.51 -4.38
CA TRP A 148 2.81 -13.39 -4.94
C TRP A 148 2.30 -14.81 -5.18
N LEU A 149 1.59 -15.37 -4.20
CA LEU A 149 1.05 -16.72 -4.30
C LEU A 149 0.02 -16.85 -5.43
N ARG A 150 -0.79 -15.82 -5.68
CA ARG A 150 -1.73 -15.78 -6.81
C ARG A 150 -1.05 -15.85 -8.17
N ILE A 151 0.22 -15.43 -8.26
CA ILE A 151 1.03 -15.56 -9.47
C ILE A 151 2.04 -16.71 -9.36
N GLY A 152 1.82 -17.67 -8.46
CA GLY A 152 2.59 -18.93 -8.40
C GLY A 152 3.94 -18.84 -7.70
N TRP A 153 4.16 -17.83 -6.85
CA TRP A 153 5.39 -17.67 -6.09
C TRP A 153 5.12 -17.70 -4.59
N GLU A 154 5.92 -18.48 -3.87
CA GLU A 154 6.09 -18.29 -2.43
C GLU A 154 7.13 -17.19 -2.23
N TRP A 155 6.83 -16.22 -1.38
CA TRP A 155 7.65 -15.02 -1.18
C TRP A 155 7.94 -14.80 0.31
N ASP A 156 9.21 -14.52 0.61
CA ASP A 156 9.69 -14.18 1.95
C ASP A 156 9.66 -12.64 2.13
N PRO A 157 8.84 -12.11 3.06
CA PRO A 157 8.73 -10.68 3.31
C PRO A 157 9.93 -10.05 4.02
N VAL A 158 10.84 -10.86 4.58
CA VAL A 158 12.04 -10.36 5.28
C VAL A 158 13.18 -10.17 4.28
N THR A 159 13.42 -11.16 3.42
CA THR A 159 14.54 -11.16 2.46
C THR A 159 14.14 -10.64 1.09
N GLY A 160 12.85 -10.76 0.72
CA GLY A 160 12.35 -10.52 -0.63
C GLY A 160 12.60 -11.66 -1.60
N GLU A 161 13.20 -12.75 -1.14
CA GLU A 161 13.42 -13.94 -1.97
C GLU A 161 12.09 -14.61 -2.31
N ARG A 162 12.06 -15.29 -3.47
CA ARG A 162 10.87 -16.01 -3.94
C ARG A 162 11.25 -17.31 -4.63
N CYS A 163 10.43 -18.33 -4.43
CA CYS A 163 10.54 -19.63 -5.11
C CYS A 163 9.19 -20.00 -5.74
N LYS A 164 9.19 -20.96 -6.66
CA LYS A 164 7.95 -21.42 -7.29
C LYS A 164 7.09 -22.12 -6.24
N ALA A 165 5.86 -21.66 -6.05
CA ALA A 165 4.91 -22.28 -5.13
C ALA A 165 4.55 -23.69 -5.62
N ASP A 166 4.29 -24.60 -4.68
CA ASP A 166 3.82 -25.94 -5.02
C ASP A 166 2.34 -25.92 -5.47
N ALA A 167 1.90 -27.02 -6.09
CA ALA A 167 0.53 -27.13 -6.60
C ALA A 167 -0.54 -27.11 -5.49
N VAL A 168 -0.19 -27.46 -4.25
CA VAL A 168 -1.11 -27.54 -3.11
C VAL A 168 -1.37 -26.15 -2.56
N GLU A 169 -0.35 -25.31 -2.44
CA GLU A 169 -0.45 -23.93 -1.97
C GLU A 169 -1.18 -23.04 -2.97
N LEU A 170 -0.93 -23.22 -4.27
CA LEU A 170 -1.67 -22.52 -5.32
C LEU A 170 -3.18 -22.84 -5.26
N ALA A 171 -3.53 -24.10 -4.99
CA ALA A 171 -4.92 -24.53 -4.84
C ALA A 171 -5.60 -23.95 -3.59
N LYS A 172 -4.85 -23.66 -2.52
CA LYS A 172 -5.36 -22.99 -1.31
C LYS A 172 -5.58 -21.50 -1.53
N ALA A 173 -4.66 -20.82 -2.22
CA ALA A 173 -4.80 -19.40 -2.58
C ALA A 173 -6.02 -19.14 -3.46
N THR A 174 -6.34 -20.11 -4.34
CA THR A 174 -7.50 -20.07 -5.25
C THR A 174 -8.85 -20.00 -4.52
N ARG A 175 -8.94 -20.52 -3.29
CA ARG A 175 -10.20 -20.55 -2.50
C ARG A 175 -10.41 -19.32 -1.63
N GLY A 176 -9.63 -18.25 -1.84
CA GLY A 176 -9.76 -17.02 -1.07
C GLY A 176 -9.25 -17.11 0.37
N GLY A 177 -8.37 -18.08 0.68
CA GLY A 177 -7.81 -18.21 2.03
C GLY A 177 -7.02 -16.96 2.46
N VAL A 178 -7.21 -16.52 3.71
CA VAL A 178 -6.43 -15.43 4.32
C VAL A 178 -5.13 -16.00 4.83
N ILE A 179 -4.02 -15.37 4.46
CA ILE A 179 -2.68 -15.73 4.95
C ILE A 179 -2.40 -14.92 6.23
N TYR A 180 -2.18 -15.61 7.34
CA TYR A 180 -1.70 -15.03 8.59
C TYR A 180 -0.23 -15.38 8.82
N GLU A 181 0.55 -14.43 9.31
CA GLU A 181 1.86 -14.72 9.91
C GLU A 181 1.64 -15.20 11.35
N GLY A 182 2.01 -16.45 11.64
CA GLY A 182 2.02 -17.02 12.98
C GLY A 182 3.20 -16.53 13.83
N GLU A 183 3.10 -16.69 15.15
CA GLU A 183 4.19 -16.43 16.10
C GLU A 183 5.33 -17.43 15.85
N GLY A 184 6.24 -17.07 14.94
CA GLY A 184 7.33 -17.94 14.47
C GLY A 184 7.72 -17.71 13.00
N GLY A 185 6.93 -16.94 12.24
CA GLY A 185 7.13 -16.74 10.81
C GLY A 185 6.40 -17.77 9.93
N ASP A 186 5.69 -18.71 10.57
CA ASP A 186 4.87 -19.71 9.88
C ASP A 186 3.67 -19.08 9.18
N VAL A 187 3.36 -19.59 7.99
CA VAL A 187 2.23 -19.14 7.15
C VAL A 187 1.00 -19.97 7.50
N LEU A 188 -0.01 -19.35 8.11
CA LEU A 188 -1.30 -19.99 8.37
C LEU A 188 -2.31 -19.54 7.31
N ILE A 189 -2.79 -20.47 6.50
CA ILE A 189 -3.87 -20.20 5.55
C ILE A 189 -5.19 -20.52 6.24
N GLY A 190 -5.95 -19.49 6.62
CA GLY A 190 -7.32 -19.63 7.12
C GLY A 190 -8.31 -19.65 5.97
N GLU A 191 -9.30 -20.55 6.00
CA GLU A 191 -10.46 -20.45 5.11
C GLU A 191 -11.29 -19.22 5.51
N VAL A 192 -11.70 -18.40 4.52
CA VAL A 192 -12.73 -17.39 4.76
C VAL A 192 -14.00 -18.16 5.09
N LYS A 193 -14.39 -18.16 6.37
CA LYS A 193 -15.74 -18.59 6.72
C LYS A 193 -16.69 -17.56 6.11
N ASP A 194 -17.55 -18.01 5.21
CA ASP A 194 -18.71 -17.24 4.77
C ASP A 194 -19.59 -16.94 5.99
N GLU A 195 -19.34 -15.81 6.66
CA GLU A 195 -20.24 -15.26 7.67
C GLU A 195 -21.42 -14.55 6.98
N ASN A 196 -22.09 -15.28 6.07
CA ASN A 196 -23.37 -14.90 5.47
C ASN A 196 -24.39 -16.03 5.58
N LYS A 197 -24.44 -16.67 6.76
CA LYS A 197 -25.61 -17.40 7.24
C LYS A 197 -25.96 -16.96 8.65
N CYS A 198 -26.52 -15.76 8.77
CA CYS A 198 -27.36 -15.43 9.91
C CYS A 198 -28.67 -14.82 9.40
N CYS A 199 -29.79 -15.44 9.79
CA CYS A 199 -31.19 -15.07 9.62
C CYS A 199 -31.91 -15.45 8.30
N GLN A 200 -32.17 -16.75 8.14
CA GLN A 200 -33.46 -17.21 7.57
C GLN A 200 -34.02 -18.35 8.43
N SER A 201 -34.88 -17.99 9.37
CA SER A 201 -36.12 -18.67 9.79
C SER A 201 -36.59 -18.10 11.12
#